data_AF-A0A9J7ADA3-F1
#
_entry.id   AF-A0A9J7ADA3-F1
#
_cell.length_a   1.000
_cell.length_b   1.000
_cell.length_c   1.000
_cell.angle_alpha   90.00
_cell.angle_beta   90.00
_cell.angle_gamma   90.00
#
_symmetry.space_group_name_H-M   'P 1'
#
loop_
_entity.id
_entity.type
_entity.pdbx_description
1 polymer ?
#
loop_
_entity_poly.entity_id
_entity_poly.type
_entity_poly.pdbx_seq_one_letter_code
_entity_poly.pdbx_strand_id
1 'polypeptide(L)'
;MKFIHNREKYMPDIRLKRKGYGLPIKTFESGDGKSTYIVFKQPDGSYHTFVEVEAKDAAMHCGSQLDRTEITRKHWDTLWESDES
;
A
#
# COMPACT_ATOMS: atom_id res chain seq x y z
N MET A 1 -6.75 -42.33 23.19
CA MET A 1 -6.92 -41.90 21.79
C MET A 1 -6.05 -40.67 21.54
N LYS A 2 -5.10 -40.74 20.60
CA LYS A 2 -4.19 -39.63 20.27
C LYS A 2 -4.88 -38.74 19.22
N PHE A 3 -5.07 -37.46 19.54
CA PHE A 3 -5.44 -36.45 18.56
C PHE A 3 -4.18 -36.05 17.78
N ILE A 4 -4.08 -36.52 16.53
CA ILE A 4 -3.03 -36.06 15.61
C ILE A 4 -3.50 -34.72 15.06
N HIS A 5 -3.00 -33.62 15.63
CA HIS A 5 -3.19 -32.29 15.07
C HIS A 5 -2.34 -32.18 13.79
N ASN A 6 -3.02 -32.24 12.64
CA ASN A 6 -2.41 -32.03 11.33
C ASN A 6 -2.09 -30.53 11.17
N ARG A 7 -0.87 -30.12 11.54
CA ARG A 7 -0.41 -28.72 11.63
C ARG A 7 0.21 -28.19 10.33
N GLU A 8 -0.01 -28.85 9.20
CA GLU A 8 0.66 -28.54 7.92
C GLU A 8 -0.20 -27.78 6.90
N LYS A 9 -1.40 -27.29 7.26
CA LYS A 9 -2.35 -26.77 6.25
C LYS A 9 -2.29 -25.28 5.94
N TYR A 10 -1.47 -24.47 6.62
CA TYR A 10 -1.37 -23.03 6.31
C TYR A 10 0.04 -22.50 6.54
N MET A 11 0.99 -22.91 5.70
CA MET A 11 2.12 -22.05 5.41
C MET A 11 1.79 -21.34 4.10
N PRO A 12 1.64 -20.00 4.08
CA PRO A 12 1.55 -19.30 2.81
C PRO A 12 2.78 -19.69 2.00
N ASP A 13 2.57 -20.10 0.76
CA ASP A 13 3.65 -20.25 -0.22
C ASP A 13 4.33 -18.88 -0.31
N ILE A 14 5.40 -18.68 0.48
CA ILE A 14 6.23 -17.47 0.43
C ILE A 14 7.01 -17.60 -0.87
N ARG A 15 6.32 -17.36 -1.98
CA ARG A 15 6.93 -17.29 -3.30
C ARG A 15 8.02 -16.24 -3.19
N LEU A 16 9.26 -16.70 -3.32
CA LEU A 16 10.43 -15.86 -3.22
C LEU A 16 10.22 -14.68 -4.18
N LYS A 17 9.99 -13.48 -3.65
CA LYS A 17 9.78 -12.29 -4.48
C LYS A 17 11.01 -12.14 -5.36
N ARG A 18 10.80 -12.13 -6.68
CA ARG A 18 11.90 -12.00 -7.64
C ARG A 18 12.67 -10.70 -7.35
N LYS A 19 13.99 -10.80 -7.22
CA LYS A 19 14.88 -9.66 -6.97
C LYS A 19 15.67 -9.34 -8.25
N GLY A 20 16.05 -8.08 -8.42
CA GLY A 20 16.92 -7.63 -9.53
C GLY A 20 16.25 -7.49 -10.90
N TYR A 21 14.92 -7.55 -10.97
CA TYR A 21 14.17 -7.35 -12.22
C TYR A 21 13.61 -5.92 -12.31
N GLY A 22 13.85 -5.24 -13.42
CA GLY A 22 13.27 -3.93 -13.72
C GLY A 22 11.83 -4.06 -14.20
N LEU A 23 10.89 -3.45 -13.49
CA LEU A 23 9.48 -3.45 -13.89
C LEU A 23 9.20 -2.27 -14.83
N PRO A 24 8.49 -2.47 -15.95
CA PRO A 24 7.96 -1.36 -16.73
C PRO A 24 6.98 -0.54 -15.89
N ILE A 25 7.18 0.78 -15.86
CA ILE A 25 6.36 1.73 -15.13
C ILE A 25 5.75 2.71 -16.12
N LYS A 26 4.46 2.99 -15.98
CA LYS A 26 3.77 4.04 -16.76
C LYS A 26 2.72 4.74 -15.90
N THR A 27 2.55 6.04 -16.12
CA THR A 27 1.45 6.81 -15.53
C THR A 27 0.23 6.83 -16.45
N PHE A 28 -0.95 6.85 -15.85
CA PHE A 28 -2.24 6.94 -16.53
C PHE A 28 -3.13 7.92 -15.79
N GLU A 29 -3.83 8.77 -16.50
CA GLU A 29 -4.87 9.62 -15.92
C GLU A 29 -6.21 8.87 -15.91
N SER A 30 -7.01 9.09 -14.87
CA SER A 30 -8.40 8.63 -14.83
C SER A 30 -9.23 9.31 -15.92
N GLY A 31 -10.31 8.65 -16.37
CA GLY A 31 -11.20 9.23 -17.37
C GLY A 31 -11.87 10.54 -16.94
N ASP A 32 -11.93 10.82 -15.63
CA ASP A 32 -12.43 12.08 -15.06
C ASP A 32 -11.33 13.12 -14.80
N GLY A 33 -10.06 12.80 -15.08
CA GLY A 33 -8.90 13.69 -14.90
C GLY A 33 -8.55 14.03 -13.45
N LYS A 34 -9.16 13.35 -12.48
CA LYS A 34 -8.97 13.65 -11.05
C LYS A 34 -7.89 12.83 -10.37
N SER A 35 -7.40 11.77 -11.02
CA SER A 35 -6.45 10.85 -10.41
C SER A 35 -5.38 10.43 -11.41
N THR A 36 -4.14 10.44 -10.95
CA THR A 36 -3.01 9.87 -11.66
C THR A 36 -2.67 8.52 -11.06
N TYR A 37 -2.63 7.49 -11.89
CA TYR A 37 -2.25 6.14 -11.50
C TYR A 37 -0.82 5.86 -11.95
N ILE A 38 -0.01 5.33 -11.05
CA ILE A 38 1.31 4.75 -11.36
C ILE A 38 1.11 3.24 -11.50
N VAL A 39 1.39 2.71 -12.69
CA VAL A 39 1.13 1.31 -13.03
C VAL A 39 2.45 0.58 -13.30
N PHE A 40 2.64 -0.53 -12.59
CA PHE A 40 3.76 -1.46 -12.75
C PHE A 40 3.28 -2.72 -13.46
N LYS A 41 3.88 -3.06 -14.60
CA LYS A 41 3.60 -4.33 -15.28
C LYS A 41 4.50 -5.44 -14.72
N GLN A 42 3.89 -6.52 -14.24
CA GLN A 42 4.60 -7.67 -13.69
C GLN A 42 5.05 -8.66 -14.78
N PRO A 43 6.10 -9.47 -14.53
CA PRO A 43 6.59 -10.45 -15.50
C PRO A 43 5.59 -11.55 -15.85
N ASP A 44 4.65 -11.84 -14.95
CA ASP A 44 3.58 -12.82 -15.18
C ASP A 44 2.40 -12.23 -15.97
N GLY A 45 2.50 -10.96 -16.40
CA GLY A 45 1.47 -10.24 -17.13
C GLY A 45 0.44 -9.53 -16.23
N SER A 46 0.52 -9.67 -14.92
CA SER A 46 -0.32 -8.93 -13.97
C SER A 46 0.12 -7.46 -13.82
N TYR A 47 -0.68 -6.67 -13.12
CA TYR A 47 -0.42 -5.24 -12.90
C TYR A 47 -0.59 -4.88 -11.43
N HIS A 48 0.30 -4.02 -10.93
CA HIS A 48 0.12 -3.32 -9.67
C HIS A 48 -0.09 -1.84 -9.95
N THR A 49 -1.03 -1.22 -9.25
CA THR A 49 -1.34 0.20 -9.43
C THR A 49 -1.29 0.92 -8.09
N PHE A 50 -0.77 2.13 -8.11
CA PHE A 50 -0.83 3.09 -7.02
C PHE A 50 -1.54 4.33 -7.55
N VAL A 51 -2.33 4.98 -6.70
CA VAL A 51 -2.95 6.28 -7.01
C VAL A 51 -2.16 7.37 -6.32
N GLU A 52 -1.83 8.42 -7.05
CA GLU A 52 -1.25 9.62 -6.47
C GLU A 52 -2.35 10.39 -5.74
N VAL A 53 -2.09 10.71 -4.47
CA VAL A 53 -2.99 11.44 -3.59
C VAL A 53 -2.20 12.52 -2.87
N GLU A 54 -2.86 13.64 -2.56
CA GLU A 54 -2.25 14.68 -1.76
C GLU A 54 -1.98 14.13 -0.34
N ALA A 55 -0.77 14.39 0.16
CA ALA A 55 -0.27 13.72 1.36
C ALA A 55 -1.10 14.04 2.61
N LYS A 56 -1.67 15.25 2.72
CA LYS A 56 -2.54 15.60 3.85
C LYS A 56 -3.89 14.93 3.74
N ASP A 57 -4.51 14.90 2.56
CA ASP A 57 -5.76 14.17 2.33
C ASP A 57 -5.60 12.68 2.66
N ALA A 58 -4.48 12.07 2.27
CA ALA A 58 -4.14 10.71 2.65
C ALA A 58 -4.03 10.53 4.18
N ALA A 59 -3.35 11.44 4.89
CA ALA A 59 -3.23 11.38 6.35
C ALA A 59 -4.61 11.49 7.03
N MET A 60 -5.46 12.39 6.57
CA MET A 60 -6.83 12.54 7.10
C MET A 60 -7.66 11.27 6.85
N HIS A 61 -7.56 10.66 5.66
CA HIS A 61 -8.22 9.37 5.37
C HIS A 61 -7.68 8.21 6.22
N CYS A 62 -6.40 8.27 6.62
CA CYS A 62 -5.78 7.32 7.54
C CYS A 62 -6.11 7.59 9.02
N GLY A 63 -6.96 8.58 9.33
CA GLY A 63 -7.49 8.80 10.67
C GLY A 63 -6.85 9.94 11.45
N SER A 64 -6.04 10.78 10.81
CA SER A 64 -5.55 12.00 11.49
C SER A 64 -6.73 12.90 11.89
N GLN A 65 -6.84 13.21 13.17
CA GLN A 65 -7.89 14.09 13.73
C GLN A 65 -7.46 15.57 13.87
N LEU A 66 -6.24 15.92 13.45
CA LEU A 66 -5.80 17.31 13.43
C LEU A 66 -6.63 18.16 12.46
N ASP A 67 -6.73 19.46 12.76
CA ASP A 67 -7.39 20.41 11.88
C ASP A 67 -6.72 20.45 10.50
N ARG A 68 -7.50 20.57 9.43
CA ARG A 68 -7.01 20.58 8.04
C ARG A 68 -6.03 21.73 7.75
N THR A 69 -6.07 22.81 8.54
CA THR A 69 -5.14 23.94 8.43
C THR A 69 -3.75 23.64 8.98
N GLU A 70 -3.59 22.59 9.79
CA GLU A 70 -2.28 22.18 10.31
C GLU A 70 -1.35 21.72 9.20
N ILE A 71 -0.04 21.80 9.45
CA ILE A 71 0.95 21.41 8.44
C ILE A 71 0.90 19.90 8.19
N THR A 72 1.00 19.48 6.91
CA THR A 72 0.89 18.07 6.48
C THR A 72 1.80 17.12 7.27
N ARG A 73 3.00 17.57 7.63
CA ARG A 73 3.95 16.80 8.43
C ARG A 73 3.38 16.37 9.79
N LYS A 74 2.68 17.26 10.50
CA LYS A 74 2.11 16.95 11.82
C LYS A 74 1.05 15.85 11.75
N HIS A 75 0.24 15.84 10.69
CA HIS A 75 -0.77 14.79 10.49
C HIS A 75 -0.11 13.40 10.43
N TRP A 76 1.01 13.28 9.70
CA TRP A 76 1.73 12.02 9.58
C TRP A 76 2.54 11.67 10.84
N ASP A 77 3.19 12.65 11.47
CA ASP A 77 3.95 12.43 12.70
C ASP A 77 3.04 11.82 13.80
N THR A 78 1.83 12.37 14.00
CA THR A 78 0.86 11.82 14.97
C THR A 78 0.40 10.40 14.64
N LEU A 79 0.13 10.11 13.37
CA LEU A 79 -0.27 8.76 12.95
C LEU A 79 0.88 7.75 13.15
N TRP A 80 2.10 8.16 12.81
CA TRP A 80 3.28 7.31 12.91
C TRP A 80 3.59 6.95 14.36
N GLU A 81 3.55 7.93 15.27
CA GLU A 81 3.77 7.72 16.70
C GLU A 81 2.65 6.84 17.32
N SER A 82 1.42 6.93 16.80
CA SER A 82 0.29 6.14 17.30
C SER A 82 0.32 4.65 16.93
N ASP A 83 0.97 4.29 15.81
CA ASP A 83 1.05 2.90 15.30
C ASP A 83 2.17 2.10 15.99
N GLU A 84 3.05 2.77 16.76
CA GLU A 84 4.15 2.14 17.51
C GLU A 84 3.79 1.81 18.99
N SER A 85 2.54 2.04 19.42
CA SER A 85 2.05 1.77 20.80
C SER A 85 1.08 0.60 20.88
#